data_AF-A0A2M7XAJ2-F1
#
_entry.id   AF-A0A2M7XAJ2-F1
#
_cell.length_a   1.000
_cell.length_b   1.000
_cell.length_c   1.000
_cell.angle_alpha   90.00
_cell.angle_beta   90.00
_cell.angle_gamma   90.00
#
_symmetry.space_group_name_H-M   'P 1'
#
loop_
_entity.id
_entity.type
_entity.pdbx_description
1 polymer ?
#
loop_
_entity_poly.entity_id
_entity_poly.type
_entity_poly.pdbx_seq_one_letter_code
_entity_poly.pdbx_strand_id
1 'polypeptide(L)'
;MNQKISQYSNHRQGFLLRMLPAAATFFVSLLAAPAQAVVALPDVPLFTTSAGKANVLMILDNSNSMDEAANGAAVGSNSPASKSEIARNVIKGLITNYTGKFNMGLMAYRQNNLVGNYLHNSPYDASYNPADFDPTFAGARDSQTKRFRTPNVSSAGSYIYYNVALPFYSAGSQGNAFCYAPTANAFNNGENPSTGPWDTYRCFTKKIGISNVMPTFGNATSELAQGYSSLLFTGRLSPTDSDLAQGIVDFGKLLTWNVVGRTWFNNASPGRGYLHVPIKDLDAAQAAAISAKLACNIPGTPTGCTNAGLKNAGLTPLEGTLLTAKDYFKGTWNNAAEGYTESTYPLPTTCKHNYVILLTDGLPSTNKNGV
;
A
#
# COMPACT_ATOMS: atom_id res chain seq x y z
N MET A 1 37.79 13.46 -25.94
CA MET A 1 38.87 13.29 -26.93
C MET A 1 38.89 11.80 -27.31
N ASN A 2 37.98 11.39 -28.20
CA ASN A 2 38.26 10.91 -29.58
C ASN A 2 39.31 9.78 -29.60
N GLN A 3 38.89 8.51 -29.70
CA GLN A 3 38.45 7.76 -30.89
C GLN A 3 39.57 6.80 -31.33
N LYS A 4 39.23 5.51 -31.53
CA LYS A 4 39.65 4.80 -32.74
C LYS A 4 38.70 3.65 -33.07
N ILE A 5 38.13 3.76 -34.26
CA ILE A 5 37.27 2.85 -35.01
C ILE A 5 38.17 2.04 -35.97
N SER A 6 37.81 0.79 -36.27
CA SER A 6 38.03 0.12 -37.58
C SER A 6 37.25 -1.20 -37.57
N GLN A 7 35.99 -1.25 -38.00
CA GLN A 7 35.51 -1.57 -39.35
C GLN A 7 36.31 -2.63 -40.13
N TYR A 8 35.60 -3.70 -40.52
CA TYR A 8 35.85 -4.52 -41.71
C TYR A 8 34.52 -4.78 -42.42
N SER A 9 34.50 -4.58 -43.74
CA SER A 9 33.35 -4.74 -44.62
C SER A 9 33.70 -5.63 -45.82
N ASN A 10 32.66 -6.28 -46.36
CA ASN A 10 32.46 -6.74 -47.73
C ASN A 10 33.26 -7.95 -48.26
N HIS A 11 32.53 -9.00 -48.68
CA HIS A 11 32.18 -9.14 -50.10
C HIS A 11 31.08 -10.18 -50.38
N ARG A 12 30.20 -9.83 -51.33
CA ARG A 12 29.17 -10.66 -51.99
C ARG A 12 29.72 -11.23 -53.30
N GLN A 13 29.09 -12.33 -53.74
CA GLN A 13 28.86 -12.87 -55.10
C GLN A 13 29.19 -14.38 -55.10
N GLY A 14 28.43 -15.32 -55.66
CA GLY A 14 27.19 -15.35 -56.42
C GLY A 14 27.03 -16.76 -57.02
N PHE A 15 25.89 -17.00 -57.66
CA PHE A 15 25.65 -17.98 -58.74
C PHE A 15 24.98 -19.35 -58.45
N LEU A 16 23.82 -19.48 -59.11
CA LEU A 16 23.21 -20.61 -59.81
C LEU A 16 22.06 -21.45 -59.22
N LEU A 17 20.99 -21.39 -60.03
CA LEU A 17 19.67 -21.99 -60.01
C LEU A 17 19.72 -23.40 -60.66
N ARG A 18 18.98 -24.39 -60.13
CA ARG A 18 18.39 -25.49 -60.92
C ARG A 18 17.17 -26.10 -60.22
N MET A 19 16.21 -26.49 -61.05
CA MET A 19 14.79 -26.78 -60.79
C MET A 19 14.49 -28.21 -60.27
N LEU A 20 13.52 -28.29 -59.33
CA LEU A 20 12.35 -29.22 -59.17
C LEU A 20 12.51 -30.76 -59.35
N PRO A 21 11.54 -31.60 -58.88
CA PRO A 21 10.65 -31.54 -57.71
C PRO A 21 10.59 -32.90 -56.94
N ALA A 22 10.15 -32.93 -55.67
CA ALA A 22 9.55 -34.15 -55.10
C ALA A 22 8.68 -33.86 -53.86
N ALA A 23 7.41 -34.21 -54.02
CA ALA A 23 6.46 -34.70 -53.01
C ALA A 23 6.23 -33.88 -51.73
N ALA A 24 5.06 -33.24 -51.71
CA ALA A 24 4.41 -32.73 -50.50
C ALA A 24 3.97 -33.89 -49.58
N THR A 25 4.46 -33.87 -48.34
CA THR A 25 3.83 -34.55 -47.20
C THR A 25 3.45 -33.49 -46.18
N PHE A 26 2.15 -33.25 -46.08
CA PHE A 26 1.53 -32.30 -45.15
C PHE A 26 1.54 -32.93 -43.74
N PHE A 27 2.55 -32.62 -42.92
CA PHE A 27 2.50 -32.91 -41.49
C PHE A 27 1.84 -31.73 -40.79
N VAL A 28 0.57 -31.90 -40.40
CA VAL A 28 -0.11 -31.01 -39.44
C VAL A 28 0.49 -31.31 -38.07
N SER A 29 1.48 -30.53 -37.65
CA SER A 29 1.93 -30.51 -36.26
C SER A 29 0.89 -29.78 -35.41
N LEU A 30 0.11 -30.54 -34.62
CA LEU A 30 -0.61 -29.98 -33.48
C LEU A 30 0.40 -29.30 -32.55
N LEU A 31 0.33 -27.98 -32.44
CA LEU A 31 0.96 -27.21 -31.37
C LEU A 31 0.26 -27.58 -30.05
N ALA A 32 0.76 -28.60 -29.37
CA ALA A 32 0.46 -28.83 -27.97
C ALA A 32 1.00 -27.64 -27.18
N ALA A 33 0.11 -26.84 -26.59
CA ALA A 33 0.48 -25.86 -25.59
C ALA A 33 1.25 -26.57 -24.46
N PRO A 34 2.32 -25.97 -23.90
CA PRO A 34 3.02 -26.60 -22.80
C PRO A 34 2.04 -26.75 -21.63
N ALA A 35 1.83 -28.00 -21.19
CA ALA A 35 1.15 -28.28 -19.95
C ALA A 35 1.90 -27.54 -18.83
N GLN A 36 1.18 -26.69 -18.11
CA GLN A 36 1.69 -26.11 -16.87
C GLN A 36 2.04 -27.27 -15.94
N ALA A 37 3.33 -27.49 -15.74
CA ALA A 37 3.81 -28.40 -14.70
C ALA A 37 3.38 -27.81 -13.37
N VAL A 38 2.27 -28.29 -12.84
CA VAL A 38 1.95 -28.16 -11.42
C VAL A 38 3.11 -28.85 -10.71
N VAL A 39 3.99 -28.07 -10.09
CA VAL A 39 5.00 -28.62 -9.18
C VAL A 39 4.21 -29.28 -8.06
N ALA A 40 4.09 -30.61 -8.12
CA ALA A 40 3.61 -31.41 -7.02
C ALA A 40 4.63 -31.23 -5.89
N LEU A 41 4.34 -30.30 -4.97
CA LEU A 41 5.00 -30.25 -3.70
C LEU A 41 4.77 -31.62 -3.03
N PRO A 42 5.81 -32.38 -2.69
CA PRO A 42 5.62 -33.63 -1.97
C PRO A 42 4.87 -33.32 -0.67
N ASP A 43 3.88 -34.14 -0.33
CA ASP A 43 3.06 -33.98 0.90
C ASP A 43 3.89 -34.08 2.19
N VAL A 44 5.18 -34.34 2.07
CA VAL A 44 6.15 -34.37 3.16
C VAL A 44 7.52 -33.91 2.59
N PRO A 45 8.16 -32.88 3.17
CA PRO A 45 9.54 -32.54 2.83
C PRO A 45 10.46 -33.76 3.00
N LEU A 46 11.45 -33.91 2.13
CA LEU A 46 12.37 -35.06 2.02
C LEU A 46 13.16 -35.40 3.32
N PHE A 47 13.01 -34.60 4.38
CA PHE A 47 13.66 -34.79 5.69
C PHE A 47 12.67 -34.89 6.88
N THR A 48 11.37 -35.05 6.63
CA THR A 48 10.36 -35.13 7.70
C THR A 48 10.02 -36.58 8.05
N THR A 49 10.65 -37.09 9.11
CA THR A 49 10.29 -38.36 9.78
C THR A 49 9.21 -38.19 10.85
N SER A 50 8.47 -37.07 10.84
CA SER A 50 7.36 -36.82 11.77
C SER A 50 6.09 -36.46 11.00
N ALA A 51 5.01 -37.22 11.21
CA ALA A 51 3.69 -37.02 10.61
C ALA A 51 2.95 -35.72 11.05
N GLY A 52 3.67 -34.72 11.57
CA GLY A 52 3.10 -33.46 12.05
C GLY A 52 3.04 -32.40 10.97
N LYS A 53 1.96 -31.61 10.96
CA LYS A 53 1.83 -30.41 10.11
C LYS A 53 2.68 -29.26 10.68
N ALA A 54 3.21 -28.39 9.84
CA ALA A 54 3.87 -27.17 10.32
C ALA A 54 2.84 -26.21 10.94
N ASN A 55 3.24 -25.42 11.95
CA ASN A 55 2.39 -24.34 12.48
C ASN A 55 2.79 -23.02 11.84
N VAL A 56 1.84 -22.36 11.19
CA VAL A 56 2.05 -21.06 10.53
C VAL A 56 1.15 -20.01 11.17
N LEU A 57 1.76 -18.94 11.70
CA LEU A 57 1.04 -17.75 12.11
C LEU A 57 1.14 -16.69 11.02
N MET A 58 0.00 -16.37 10.41
CA MET A 58 -0.11 -15.21 9.52
C MET A 58 -0.21 -13.95 10.38
N ILE A 59 0.65 -12.96 10.13
CA ILE A 59 0.56 -11.64 10.74
C ILE A 59 0.23 -10.64 9.63
N LEU A 60 -0.96 -10.05 9.70
CA LEU A 60 -1.40 -9.02 8.78
C LEU A 60 -1.22 -7.64 9.41
N ASP A 61 -0.46 -6.79 8.72
CA ASP A 61 -0.45 -5.36 9.00
C ASP A 61 -1.83 -4.75 8.76
N ASN A 62 -2.36 -4.12 9.78
CA ASN A 62 -3.65 -3.45 9.78
C ASN A 62 -3.53 -2.01 10.29
N SER A 63 -2.39 -1.37 10.08
CA SER A 63 -2.16 0.05 10.37
C SER A 63 -2.92 0.97 9.40
N ASN A 64 -2.92 2.28 9.69
CA ASN A 64 -3.52 3.31 8.84
C ASN A 64 -2.93 3.29 7.41
N SER A 65 -1.61 3.15 7.27
CA SER A 65 -0.90 3.20 5.98
C SER A 65 -1.29 2.07 5.01
N MET A 66 -1.97 1.02 5.51
CA MET A 66 -2.47 -0.07 4.68
C MET A 66 -3.68 0.32 3.80
N ASP A 67 -4.21 1.55 3.95
CA ASP A 67 -5.20 2.16 3.06
C ASP A 67 -4.60 2.74 1.77
N GLU A 68 -3.27 2.78 1.69
CA GLU A 68 -2.51 3.31 0.56
C GLU A 68 -2.32 2.28 -0.55
N ALA A 69 -2.09 2.74 -1.76
CA ALA A 69 -1.55 1.93 -2.85
C ALA A 69 -0.02 1.82 -2.73
N ALA A 70 0.60 1.01 -3.61
CA ALA A 70 2.05 0.80 -3.62
C ALA A 70 2.88 2.09 -3.83
N ASN A 71 2.28 3.14 -4.41
CA ASN A 71 2.92 4.44 -4.60
C ASN A 71 2.66 5.43 -3.45
N GLY A 72 2.06 4.99 -2.34
CA GLY A 72 1.72 5.81 -1.17
C GLY A 72 0.38 6.54 -1.27
N ALA A 73 -0.20 6.67 -2.48
CA ALA A 73 -1.45 7.39 -2.65
C ALA A 73 -2.60 6.68 -1.90
N ALA A 74 -3.44 7.46 -1.24
CA ALA A 74 -4.58 6.93 -0.52
C ALA A 74 -5.63 6.40 -1.52
N VAL A 75 -5.98 5.12 -1.41
CA VAL A 75 -6.98 4.47 -2.29
C VAL A 75 -8.16 3.88 -1.53
N GLY A 76 -8.04 3.78 -0.20
CA GLY A 76 -9.10 3.33 0.69
C GLY A 76 -9.00 1.85 1.02
N SER A 77 -9.44 1.52 2.23
CA SER A 77 -9.17 0.22 2.85
C SER A 77 -9.74 -0.98 2.10
N ASN A 78 -10.83 -0.80 1.35
CA ASN A 78 -11.46 -1.86 0.54
C ASN A 78 -11.11 -1.77 -0.96
N SER A 79 -10.25 -0.83 -1.36
CA SER A 79 -9.83 -0.76 -2.75
C SER A 79 -8.96 -1.96 -3.08
N PRO A 80 -9.18 -2.65 -4.22
CA PRO A 80 -8.30 -3.73 -4.66
C PRO A 80 -6.84 -3.32 -4.85
N ALA A 81 -6.59 -2.01 -5.02
CA ALA A 81 -5.25 -1.45 -5.13
C ALA A 81 -4.60 -1.14 -3.77
N SER A 82 -5.32 -1.24 -2.65
CA SER A 82 -4.76 -0.97 -1.33
C SER A 82 -3.80 -2.07 -0.91
N LYS A 83 -2.75 -1.70 -0.17
CA LYS A 83 -1.80 -2.66 0.42
C LYS A 83 -2.53 -3.72 1.26
N SER A 84 -3.60 -3.32 1.98
CA SER A 84 -4.42 -4.24 2.78
C SER A 84 -5.15 -5.29 1.95
N GLU A 85 -5.84 -4.92 0.87
CA GLU A 85 -6.55 -5.90 0.05
C GLU A 85 -5.60 -6.79 -0.74
N ILE A 86 -4.47 -6.25 -1.20
CA ILE A 86 -3.40 -7.05 -1.78
C ILE A 86 -2.91 -8.10 -0.76
N ALA A 87 -2.59 -7.70 0.46
CA ALA A 87 -2.14 -8.60 1.51
C ALA A 87 -3.20 -9.65 1.89
N ARG A 88 -4.47 -9.24 2.03
CA ARG A 88 -5.59 -10.16 2.28
C ARG A 88 -5.74 -11.20 1.18
N ASN A 89 -5.60 -10.78 -0.08
CA ASN A 89 -5.67 -11.69 -1.23
C ASN A 89 -4.51 -12.68 -1.27
N VAL A 90 -3.30 -12.28 -0.85
CA VAL A 90 -2.19 -13.22 -0.66
C VAL A 90 -2.56 -14.27 0.39
N ILE A 91 -3.09 -13.88 1.55
CA ILE A 91 -3.49 -14.84 2.59
C ILE A 91 -4.63 -15.75 2.10
N LYS A 92 -5.65 -15.21 1.42
CA LYS A 92 -6.73 -16.00 0.81
C LYS A 92 -6.20 -17.01 -0.22
N GLY A 93 -5.21 -16.62 -1.01
CA GLY A 93 -4.50 -17.51 -1.94
C GLY A 93 -3.75 -18.64 -1.21
N LEU A 94 -3.07 -18.32 -0.10
CA LEU A 94 -2.42 -19.33 0.75
C LEU A 94 -3.43 -20.32 1.36
N ILE A 95 -4.57 -19.83 1.84
CA ILE A 95 -5.64 -20.69 2.35
C ILE A 95 -6.11 -21.66 1.25
N THR A 96 -6.42 -21.12 0.07
CA THR A 96 -6.91 -21.91 -1.07
C THR A 96 -5.92 -23.00 -1.49
N ASN A 97 -4.62 -22.66 -1.55
CA ASN A 97 -3.60 -23.57 -2.08
C ASN A 97 -3.09 -24.61 -1.06
N TYR A 98 -3.24 -24.34 0.23
CA TYR A 98 -2.62 -25.14 1.29
C TYR A 98 -3.60 -25.67 2.35
N THR A 99 -4.91 -25.54 2.12
CA THR A 99 -5.92 -26.24 2.93
C THR A 99 -5.58 -27.72 3.01
N GLY A 100 -5.56 -28.27 4.23
CA GLY A 100 -5.19 -29.65 4.55
C GLY A 100 -3.68 -29.91 4.70
N LYS A 101 -2.80 -28.96 4.36
CA LYS A 101 -1.34 -29.18 4.30
C LYS A 101 -0.55 -28.71 5.54
N PHE A 102 -1.04 -27.68 6.24
CA PHE A 102 -0.41 -27.20 7.47
C PHE A 102 -1.45 -26.63 8.46
N ASN A 103 -1.03 -26.32 9.68
CA ASN A 103 -1.86 -25.60 10.64
C ASN A 103 -1.68 -24.08 10.45
N MET A 104 -2.76 -23.31 10.52
CA MET A 104 -2.72 -21.86 10.26
C MET A 104 -3.50 -21.08 11.31
N GLY A 105 -2.97 -19.93 11.73
CA GLY A 105 -3.66 -18.93 12.53
C GLY A 105 -3.48 -17.52 11.96
N LEU A 106 -4.21 -16.55 12.51
CA LEU A 106 -4.18 -15.16 12.08
C LEU A 106 -4.02 -14.21 13.28
N MET A 107 -3.04 -13.34 13.18
CA MET A 107 -2.79 -12.22 14.09
C MET A 107 -2.71 -10.92 13.28
N ALA A 108 -3.03 -9.81 13.91
CA ALA A 108 -2.82 -8.47 13.39
C ALA A 108 -2.25 -7.58 14.48
N TYR A 109 -1.96 -6.31 14.20
CA TYR A 109 -1.60 -5.37 15.27
C TYR A 109 -2.81 -5.15 16.16
N ARG A 110 -2.54 -5.08 17.46
CA ARG A 110 -3.58 -4.74 18.41
C ARG A 110 -4.03 -3.31 18.15
N GLN A 111 -5.35 -3.11 18.19
CA GLN A 111 -5.98 -1.80 18.06
C GLN A 111 -6.75 -1.49 19.36
N ASN A 112 -6.88 -0.21 19.67
CA ASN A 112 -7.79 0.30 20.69
C ASN A 112 -8.63 1.44 20.08
N ASN A 113 -9.77 1.81 20.68
CA ASN A 113 -10.50 3.07 20.42
C ASN A 113 -10.61 3.50 18.94
N LEU A 114 -11.11 2.61 18.09
CA LEU A 114 -11.28 2.88 16.66
C LEU A 114 -12.37 3.92 16.42
N VAL A 115 -12.08 4.93 15.60
CA VAL A 115 -13.07 5.92 15.16
C VAL A 115 -13.31 5.84 13.66
N GLY A 116 -14.55 6.11 13.25
CA GLY A 116 -14.89 6.22 11.83
C GLY A 116 -14.53 7.60 11.30
N ASN A 117 -13.67 7.65 10.29
CA ASN A 117 -13.18 8.87 9.65
C ASN A 117 -13.42 8.86 8.14
N TYR A 118 -12.96 9.92 7.49
CA TYR A 118 -12.77 10.02 6.06
C TYR A 118 -11.29 10.02 5.74
N LEU A 119 -10.96 9.31 4.67
CA LEU A 119 -9.65 9.26 4.05
C LEU A 119 -9.59 10.24 2.88
N HIS A 120 -8.48 10.97 2.79
CA HIS A 120 -8.19 11.89 1.70
C HIS A 120 -6.85 11.54 1.07
N ASN A 121 -6.77 11.62 -0.25
CA ASN A 121 -5.50 11.48 -0.98
C ASN A 121 -4.93 12.86 -1.25
N SER A 122 -3.67 13.09 -0.88
CA SER A 122 -3.08 14.43 -0.92
C SER A 122 -1.80 14.47 -1.74
N PRO A 123 -1.87 14.84 -3.03
CA PRO A 123 -0.69 15.16 -3.82
C PRO A 123 0.07 16.38 -3.28
N TYR A 124 1.38 16.20 -3.07
CA TYR A 124 2.29 17.23 -2.60
C TYR A 124 3.21 17.72 -3.71
N ASP A 125 3.76 18.92 -3.54
CA ASP A 125 4.56 19.62 -4.54
C ASP A 125 3.97 19.44 -5.95
N ALA A 126 2.67 19.69 -6.04
CA ALA A 126 1.86 19.37 -7.19
C ALA A 126 2.14 20.34 -8.35
N SER A 127 1.84 19.89 -9.56
CA SER A 127 1.83 20.70 -10.76
C SER A 127 0.47 20.58 -11.46
N TYR A 128 0.01 21.67 -12.06
CA TYR A 128 -1.14 21.74 -12.95
C TYR A 128 -0.72 21.77 -14.43
N ASN A 129 0.59 21.88 -14.72
CA ASN A 129 1.12 22.02 -16.06
C ASN A 129 1.37 20.64 -16.71
N PRO A 130 0.72 20.31 -17.84
CA PRO A 130 0.92 19.03 -18.51
C PRO A 130 2.35 18.80 -19.01
N ALA A 131 3.13 19.85 -19.24
CA ALA A 131 4.53 19.74 -19.66
C ALA A 131 5.43 19.11 -18.59
N ASP A 132 5.01 19.14 -17.32
CA ASP A 132 5.77 18.55 -16.22
C ASP A 132 5.56 17.02 -16.12
N PHE A 133 4.67 16.41 -16.90
CA PHE A 133 4.32 15.00 -16.77
C PHE A 133 5.19 14.06 -17.61
N ASP A 134 5.83 13.09 -16.95
CA ASP A 134 6.49 11.96 -17.58
C ASP A 134 6.21 10.67 -16.77
N PRO A 135 5.37 9.74 -17.26
CA PRO A 135 5.02 8.53 -16.52
C PRO A 135 6.19 7.56 -16.30
N THR A 136 7.29 7.75 -17.05
CA THR A 136 8.50 6.94 -16.95
C THR A 136 9.55 7.55 -16.03
N PHE A 137 9.30 8.76 -15.50
CA PHE A 137 10.22 9.46 -14.62
C PHE A 137 10.53 8.66 -13.35
N ALA A 138 11.81 8.58 -13.01
CA ALA A 138 12.32 7.87 -11.83
C ALA A 138 13.32 8.71 -11.01
N GLY A 139 13.33 10.03 -11.21
CA GLY A 139 14.22 10.94 -10.50
C GLY A 139 13.72 11.33 -9.11
N ALA A 140 14.26 12.43 -8.59
CA ALA A 140 13.97 12.91 -7.24
C ALA A 140 12.49 13.29 -7.05
N ARG A 141 11.98 13.08 -5.84
CA ARG A 141 10.57 13.34 -5.50
C ARG A 141 10.15 14.81 -5.62
N ASP A 142 11.07 15.73 -5.34
CA ASP A 142 10.93 17.19 -5.42
C ASP A 142 11.25 17.76 -6.81
N SER A 143 11.45 16.89 -7.81
CA SER A 143 11.69 17.33 -9.19
C SER A 143 10.48 18.06 -9.76
N GLN A 144 10.73 19.04 -10.64
CA GLN A 144 9.69 19.63 -11.47
C GLN A 144 8.97 18.57 -12.32
N THR A 145 9.70 17.57 -12.84
CA THR A 145 9.10 16.46 -13.59
C THR A 145 8.34 15.54 -12.65
N LYS A 146 7.09 15.23 -13.00
CA LYS A 146 6.12 14.50 -12.20
C LYS A 146 5.75 13.18 -12.88
N ARG A 147 5.82 12.09 -12.11
CA ARG A 147 5.55 10.74 -12.60
C ARG A 147 4.08 10.38 -12.60
N PHE A 148 3.34 10.83 -11.59
CA PHE A 148 1.96 10.44 -11.39
C PHE A 148 1.02 11.58 -11.77
N ARG A 149 -0.23 11.22 -12.07
CA ARG A 149 -1.31 12.18 -12.32
C ARG A 149 -2.63 11.68 -11.79
N THR A 150 -3.49 12.61 -11.38
CA THR A 150 -4.90 12.36 -11.03
C THR A 150 -5.79 13.41 -11.70
N PRO A 151 -7.04 13.09 -12.11
CA PRO A 151 -7.95 14.10 -12.67
C PRO A 151 -8.16 15.28 -11.71
N ASN A 152 -8.15 16.50 -12.23
CA ASN A 152 -8.55 17.68 -11.45
C ASN A 152 -10.07 17.75 -11.38
N VAL A 153 -10.64 17.42 -10.22
CA VAL A 153 -12.09 17.40 -9.99
C VAL A 153 -12.78 18.76 -10.17
N SER A 154 -12.02 19.86 -10.13
CA SER A 154 -12.56 21.21 -10.31
C SER A 154 -12.34 21.78 -11.72
N SER A 155 -11.62 21.06 -12.58
CA SER A 155 -11.27 21.49 -13.95
C SER A 155 -11.36 20.30 -14.90
N ALA A 156 -12.54 20.09 -15.48
CA ALA A 156 -12.81 18.97 -16.37
C ALA A 156 -11.79 18.89 -17.53
N GLY A 157 -11.25 17.70 -17.76
CA GLY A 157 -10.21 17.47 -18.78
C GLY A 157 -8.79 17.88 -18.37
N SER A 158 -8.60 18.50 -17.20
CA SER A 158 -7.28 18.81 -16.64
C SER A 158 -6.85 17.76 -15.61
N TYR A 159 -5.55 17.72 -15.32
CA TYR A 159 -4.95 16.81 -14.35
C TYR A 159 -4.12 17.58 -13.32
N ILE A 160 -3.85 16.91 -12.21
CA ILE A 160 -2.87 17.29 -11.20
C ILE A 160 -1.73 16.28 -11.30
N TYR A 161 -0.51 16.78 -11.40
CA TYR A 161 0.71 16.01 -11.57
C TYR A 161 1.55 16.04 -10.30
N TYR A 162 2.11 14.91 -9.89
CA TYR A 162 2.84 14.79 -8.63
C TYR A 162 3.82 13.62 -8.65
N ASN A 163 4.76 13.62 -7.70
CA ASN A 163 5.62 12.46 -7.42
C ASN A 163 5.27 11.77 -6.09
N VAL A 164 4.67 12.52 -5.17
CA VAL A 164 4.27 12.04 -3.84
C VAL A 164 2.82 12.39 -3.60
N ALA A 165 2.04 11.42 -3.16
CA ALA A 165 0.74 11.65 -2.57
C ALA A 165 0.58 10.74 -1.36
N LEU A 166 0.12 11.28 -0.24
CA LEU A 166 -0.03 10.55 1.02
C LEU A 166 -1.40 10.84 1.66
N PRO A 167 -1.87 9.93 2.54
CA PRO A 167 -3.18 10.07 3.16
C PRO A 167 -3.21 11.18 4.21
N PHE A 168 -4.37 11.80 4.39
CA PHE A 168 -4.74 12.33 5.71
C PHE A 168 -6.13 11.86 6.12
N TYR A 169 -6.40 11.97 7.41
CA TYR A 169 -7.63 11.49 8.04
C TYR A 169 -8.39 12.66 8.67
N SER A 170 -9.72 12.69 8.49
CA SER A 170 -10.58 13.72 9.07
C SER A 170 -11.90 13.14 9.57
N ALA A 171 -12.47 13.73 10.62
CA ALA A 171 -13.79 13.36 11.13
C ALA A 171 -14.93 13.64 10.12
N GLY A 172 -14.68 14.48 9.11
CA GLY A 172 -15.63 14.82 8.06
C GLY A 172 -15.03 14.75 6.66
N SER A 173 -15.88 14.67 5.65
CA SER A 173 -15.45 14.82 4.27
C SER A 173 -15.02 16.28 4.03
N GLN A 174 -13.72 16.52 3.98
CA GLN A 174 -13.13 17.82 3.58
C GLN A 174 -13.26 18.10 2.07
N GLY A 175 -14.07 17.32 1.34
CA GLY A 175 -14.23 17.45 -0.10
C GLY A 175 -12.90 17.39 -0.84
N ASN A 176 -12.66 18.39 -1.68
CA ASN A 176 -11.41 18.62 -2.38
C ASN A 176 -10.90 20.02 -2.09
N ALA A 177 -9.58 20.20 -2.06
CA ALA A 177 -9.00 21.53 -2.02
C ALA A 177 -7.69 21.63 -2.80
N PHE A 178 -7.34 22.88 -3.07
CA PHE A 178 -6.16 23.29 -3.80
C PHE A 178 -5.53 24.42 -3.01
N CYS A 179 -4.31 24.20 -2.58
CA CYS A 179 -3.60 25.06 -1.67
C CYS A 179 -2.34 25.59 -2.30
N TYR A 180 -1.93 26.77 -1.86
CA TYR A 180 -0.62 27.30 -2.17
C TYR A 180 0.01 27.97 -0.95
N ALA A 181 1.33 27.89 -0.89
CA ALA A 181 2.17 28.57 0.09
C ALA A 181 3.45 29.06 -0.62
N PRO A 182 3.68 30.38 -0.75
CA PRO A 182 4.85 30.89 -1.47
C PRO A 182 6.19 30.55 -0.80
N THR A 183 6.18 30.33 0.52
CA THR A 183 7.37 30.07 1.35
C THR A 183 7.70 28.58 1.48
N ALA A 184 6.75 27.69 1.21
CA ALA A 184 6.92 26.26 1.36
C ALA A 184 7.97 25.71 0.38
N ASN A 185 8.66 24.66 0.81
CA ASN A 185 9.70 23.97 0.07
C ASN A 185 9.69 22.46 0.36
N ALA A 186 9.20 21.67 -0.58
CA ALA A 186 9.16 20.22 -0.44
C ALA A 186 10.57 19.62 -0.36
N PHE A 187 10.86 18.58 0.43
CA PHE A 187 10.05 17.88 1.44
C PHE A 187 10.69 17.92 2.84
N ASN A 188 11.89 18.47 2.93
CA ASN A 188 12.63 18.74 4.16
C ASN A 188 13.77 19.68 3.79
N ASN A 189 13.69 20.95 4.19
CA ASN A 189 14.69 21.97 3.89
C ASN A 189 15.65 22.22 5.08
N GLY A 190 15.72 21.30 6.05
CA GLY A 190 16.41 21.48 7.33
C GLY A 190 15.47 21.73 8.52
N GLU A 191 14.16 21.61 8.30
CA GLU A 191 13.12 21.76 9.33
C GLU A 191 13.14 20.62 10.35
N ASN A 192 12.88 20.99 11.60
CA ASN A 192 12.72 20.04 12.69
C ASN A 192 11.24 19.62 12.77
N PRO A 193 10.91 18.31 12.63
CA PRO A 193 9.54 17.81 12.73
C PRO A 193 8.82 18.22 14.02
N SER A 194 9.57 18.40 15.13
CA SER A 194 9.04 18.78 16.44
C SER A 194 8.70 20.27 16.54
N THR A 195 9.26 21.11 15.67
CA THR A 195 8.98 22.55 15.65
C THR A 195 8.22 22.99 14.39
N GLY A 196 8.10 22.09 13.42
CA GLY A 196 7.31 22.20 12.18
C GLY A 196 8.03 22.94 11.04
N PRO A 197 7.61 22.74 9.78
CA PRO A 197 7.75 23.76 8.76
C PRO A 197 6.70 24.85 9.04
N TRP A 198 7.08 26.11 9.14
CA TRP A 198 6.14 27.16 9.61
C TRP A 198 5.22 27.71 8.51
N ASP A 199 5.04 26.98 7.40
CA ASP A 199 4.31 27.46 6.22
C ASP A 199 2.82 27.59 6.44
N THR A 200 2.29 28.71 5.94
CA THR A 200 0.85 29.00 5.95
C THR A 200 0.32 28.85 4.54
N TYR A 201 -0.61 27.92 4.38
CA TYR A 201 -1.28 27.64 3.13
C TYR A 201 -2.58 28.42 3.03
N ARG A 202 -2.90 28.87 1.81
CA ARG A 202 -4.26 29.32 1.46
C ARG A 202 -4.90 28.28 0.58
N CYS A 203 -6.04 27.76 1.03
CA CYS A 203 -6.70 26.61 0.44
C CYS A 203 -8.06 26.98 -0.11
N PHE A 204 -8.37 26.49 -1.31
CA PHE A 204 -9.55 26.82 -2.10
C PHE A 204 -10.24 25.55 -2.54
N THR A 205 -11.57 25.57 -2.68
CA THR A 205 -12.31 24.39 -3.18
C THR A 205 -12.22 24.24 -4.70
N LYS A 206 -11.68 25.22 -5.42
CA LYS A 206 -11.52 25.17 -6.87
C LYS A 206 -10.16 25.69 -7.33
N LYS A 207 -9.56 24.99 -8.30
CA LYS A 207 -8.41 25.41 -9.09
C LYS A 207 -8.60 25.00 -10.55
N ILE A 208 -8.83 25.98 -11.42
CA ILE A 208 -8.96 25.76 -12.86
C ILE A 208 -7.68 26.08 -13.63
N GLY A 209 -7.61 25.54 -14.85
CA GLY A 209 -6.50 25.77 -15.77
C GLY A 209 -5.21 25.04 -15.37
N ILE A 210 -4.14 25.32 -16.11
CA ILE A 210 -2.88 24.58 -16.07
C ILE A 210 -1.70 25.36 -15.46
N SER A 211 -1.96 26.57 -14.95
CA SER A 211 -0.90 27.45 -14.44
C SER A 211 -0.39 26.97 -13.07
N ASN A 212 0.95 26.93 -12.96
CA ASN A 212 1.71 26.79 -11.71
C ASN A 212 2.19 28.14 -11.15
N VAL A 213 1.87 29.26 -11.81
CA VAL A 213 2.32 30.58 -11.36
C VAL A 213 1.75 30.83 -9.97
N MET A 214 2.65 31.15 -9.03
CA MET A 214 2.31 31.39 -7.65
C MET A 214 1.49 32.68 -7.51
N PRO A 215 0.28 32.65 -6.92
CA PRO A 215 -0.45 33.88 -6.63
C PRO A 215 0.29 34.72 -5.58
N THR A 216 0.09 36.05 -5.63
CA THR A 216 0.44 36.89 -4.49
C THR A 216 -0.40 36.47 -3.27
N PHE A 217 0.26 36.21 -2.15
CA PHE A 217 -0.40 35.67 -0.94
C PHE A 217 -1.52 36.58 -0.45
N GLY A 218 -2.74 36.04 -0.30
CA GLY A 218 -3.87 36.80 0.22
C GLY A 218 -4.49 37.79 -0.76
N ASN A 219 -4.08 37.78 -2.03
CA ASN A 219 -4.59 38.71 -3.03
C ASN A 219 -5.62 38.03 -3.94
N ALA A 220 -6.90 38.34 -3.72
CA ALA A 220 -8.03 37.73 -4.45
C ALA A 220 -7.94 37.89 -5.98
N THR A 221 -7.45 39.03 -6.48
CA THR A 221 -7.29 39.27 -7.93
C THR A 221 -6.21 38.36 -8.51
N SER A 222 -5.06 38.24 -7.84
CA SER A 222 -3.98 37.34 -8.26
C SER A 222 -4.40 35.88 -8.16
N GLU A 223 -5.13 35.50 -7.11
CA GLU A 223 -5.65 34.14 -6.91
C GLU A 223 -6.61 33.76 -8.03
N LEU A 224 -7.57 34.62 -8.35
CA LEU A 224 -8.54 34.42 -9.43
C LEU A 224 -7.86 34.33 -10.79
N ALA A 225 -6.85 35.19 -11.05
CA ALA A 225 -6.08 35.15 -12.29
C ALA A 225 -5.33 33.81 -12.49
N GLN A 226 -4.95 33.13 -11.40
CA GLN A 226 -4.34 31.80 -11.44
C GLN A 226 -5.36 30.65 -11.32
N GLY A 227 -6.65 30.97 -11.35
CA GLY A 227 -7.74 30.00 -11.36
C GLY A 227 -8.18 29.49 -9.99
N TYR A 228 -7.68 30.07 -8.89
CA TYR A 228 -8.16 29.76 -7.54
C TYR A 228 -9.46 30.50 -7.24
N SER A 229 -10.46 29.79 -6.68
CA SER A 229 -11.71 30.42 -6.24
C SER A 229 -12.37 29.63 -5.10
N SER A 230 -13.28 30.29 -4.38
CA SER A 230 -13.96 29.73 -3.21
C SER A 230 -12.98 29.33 -2.10
N LEU A 231 -12.43 30.35 -1.42
CA LEU A 231 -11.54 30.17 -0.26
C LEU A 231 -12.20 29.27 0.79
N LEU A 232 -11.49 28.22 1.18
CA LEU A 232 -11.90 27.26 2.21
C LEU A 232 -11.34 27.68 3.57
N PHE A 233 -10.02 27.85 3.67
CA PHE A 233 -9.35 28.34 4.87
C PHE A 233 -7.95 28.88 4.56
N THR A 234 -7.36 29.53 5.56
CA THR A 234 -5.93 29.87 5.60
C THR A 234 -5.35 29.32 6.89
N GLY A 235 -4.27 28.54 6.81
CA GLY A 235 -3.75 27.87 7.99
C GLY A 235 -2.54 26.99 7.70
N ARG A 236 -2.05 26.35 8.77
CA ARG A 236 -0.95 25.39 8.70
C ARG A 236 -1.50 23.98 8.54
N LEU A 237 -0.65 23.11 8.02
CA LEU A 237 -0.89 21.68 7.91
C LEU A 237 0.25 20.95 8.61
N SER A 238 -0.03 19.74 9.08
CA SER A 238 0.93 18.95 9.85
C SER A 238 1.11 17.59 9.21
N PRO A 239 2.34 17.03 9.24
CA PRO A 239 2.61 15.72 8.67
C PRO A 239 1.89 14.62 9.45
N THR A 240 1.43 13.61 8.72
CA THR A 240 0.95 12.33 9.22
C THR A 240 2.11 11.40 9.56
N ASP A 241 1.80 10.24 10.14
CA ASP A 241 2.79 9.19 10.37
C ASP A 241 3.42 8.68 9.07
N SER A 242 2.63 8.54 7.99
CA SER A 242 3.15 8.19 6.66
C SER A 242 4.11 9.23 6.09
N ASP A 243 3.88 10.52 6.37
CA ASP A 243 4.78 11.61 5.97
C ASP A 243 6.11 11.53 6.75
N LEU A 244 6.03 11.43 8.07
CA LEU A 244 7.20 11.37 8.95
C LEU A 244 8.05 10.12 8.69
N ALA A 245 7.43 8.97 8.43
CA ALA A 245 8.13 7.73 8.08
C ALA A 245 8.93 7.86 6.77
N GLN A 246 8.56 8.78 5.90
CA GLN A 246 9.26 9.08 4.64
C GLN A 246 10.17 10.31 4.74
N GLY A 247 10.37 10.86 5.95
CA GLY A 247 11.14 12.08 6.17
C GLY A 247 10.55 13.28 5.43
N ILE A 248 9.23 13.36 5.34
CA ILE A 248 8.48 14.50 4.80
C ILE A 248 8.02 15.34 5.98
N VAL A 249 8.48 16.58 6.01
CA VAL A 249 8.06 17.58 6.99
C VAL A 249 7.29 18.71 6.33
N ASP A 250 7.61 19.09 5.09
CA ASP A 250 6.93 20.11 4.28
C ASP A 250 6.31 19.51 3.00
N PHE A 251 5.17 20.06 2.57
CA PHE A 251 4.35 19.59 1.45
C PHE A 251 4.59 20.35 0.14
N GLY A 252 5.45 21.38 0.17
CA GLY A 252 5.81 22.16 -1.00
C GLY A 252 4.79 23.22 -1.40
N LYS A 253 5.13 23.97 -2.44
CA LYS A 253 4.44 25.22 -2.77
C LYS A 253 2.99 25.05 -3.18
N LEU A 254 2.67 23.92 -3.79
CA LEU A 254 1.36 23.59 -4.31
C LEU A 254 0.96 22.23 -3.74
N LEU A 255 -0.15 22.22 -3.02
CA LEU A 255 -0.72 21.04 -2.39
C LEU A 255 -2.17 20.90 -2.84
N THR A 256 -2.66 19.69 -2.94
CA THR A 256 -4.09 19.44 -3.13
C THR A 256 -4.52 18.22 -2.34
N TRP A 257 -5.83 18.06 -2.16
CA TRP A 257 -6.40 16.79 -1.75
C TRP A 257 -7.77 16.55 -2.38
N ASN A 258 -8.15 15.28 -2.41
CA ASN A 258 -9.51 14.84 -2.68
C ASN A 258 -9.94 13.76 -1.70
N VAL A 259 -11.21 13.75 -1.33
CA VAL A 259 -11.80 12.66 -0.56
C VAL A 259 -11.74 11.35 -1.36
N VAL A 260 -11.37 10.27 -0.65
CA VAL A 260 -11.35 8.91 -1.18
C VAL A 260 -12.59 8.15 -0.70
N GLY A 261 -12.86 8.20 0.61
CA GLY A 261 -14.00 7.50 1.19
C GLY A 261 -13.96 7.41 2.71
N ARG A 262 -14.84 6.58 3.28
CA ARG A 262 -14.85 6.25 4.71
C ARG A 262 -13.68 5.33 5.05
N THR A 263 -13.12 5.51 6.23
CA THR A 263 -12.08 4.63 6.80
C THR A 263 -12.22 4.48 8.32
N TRP A 264 -11.51 3.52 8.90
CA TRP A 264 -11.23 3.50 10.33
C TRP A 264 -9.93 4.25 10.61
N PHE A 265 -9.84 4.84 11.79
CA PHE A 265 -8.63 5.57 12.18
C PHE A 265 -8.36 5.40 13.66
N ASN A 266 -7.06 5.36 13.98
CA ASN A 266 -6.54 5.68 15.30
C ASN A 266 -5.09 6.16 15.11
N ASN A 267 -4.68 7.20 15.82
CA ASN A 267 -3.31 7.71 15.82
C ASN A 267 -2.44 7.12 16.95
N ALA A 268 -2.80 5.93 17.43
CA ALA A 268 -2.10 5.21 18.48
C ALA A 268 -2.23 3.71 18.26
N SER A 269 -1.26 2.96 18.79
CA SER A 269 -1.32 1.50 18.88
C SER A 269 -0.87 1.06 20.27
N PRO A 270 -1.34 -0.09 20.81
CA PRO A 270 -0.88 -0.58 22.12
C PRO A 270 0.45 -1.36 22.10
N GLY A 271 1.15 -1.41 20.96
CA GLY A 271 2.47 -2.03 20.83
C GLY A 271 2.51 -3.53 20.52
N ARG A 272 1.52 -4.30 20.95
CA ARG A 272 1.50 -5.77 20.85
C ARG A 272 0.61 -6.27 19.70
N GLY A 273 0.66 -7.57 19.43
CA GLY A 273 -0.25 -8.23 18.48
C GLY A 273 -1.61 -8.55 19.11
N TYR A 274 -2.61 -8.76 18.26
CA TYR A 274 -3.89 -9.37 18.64
C TYR A 274 -4.12 -10.65 17.84
N LEU A 275 -4.25 -11.78 18.53
CA LEU A 275 -4.59 -13.07 17.92
C LEU A 275 -6.08 -13.11 17.58
N HIS A 276 -6.39 -13.06 16.29
CA HIS A 276 -7.78 -13.10 15.82
C HIS A 276 -8.29 -14.52 15.61
N VAL A 277 -7.41 -15.42 15.18
CA VAL A 277 -7.73 -16.84 14.97
C VAL A 277 -6.55 -17.67 15.46
N PRO A 278 -6.70 -18.48 16.52
CA PRO A 278 -5.64 -19.40 16.98
C PRO A 278 -5.24 -20.40 15.90
N ILE A 279 -3.99 -20.86 15.93
CA ILE A 279 -3.48 -21.90 15.04
C ILE A 279 -4.24 -23.20 15.29
N LYS A 280 -4.90 -23.69 14.24
CA LYS A 280 -5.55 -25.01 14.17
C LYS A 280 -5.22 -25.64 12.81
N ASP A 281 -5.61 -26.91 12.62
CA ASP A 281 -5.52 -27.53 11.30
C ASP A 281 -6.26 -26.65 10.28
N LEU A 282 -5.63 -26.39 9.13
CA LEU A 282 -6.25 -25.60 8.07
C LEU A 282 -7.23 -26.48 7.31
N ASP A 283 -8.38 -26.74 7.93
CA ASP A 283 -9.55 -27.38 7.31
C ASP A 283 -10.55 -26.32 6.79
N ALA A 284 -11.71 -26.77 6.32
CA ALA A 284 -12.75 -25.87 5.82
C ALA A 284 -13.27 -24.89 6.88
N ALA A 285 -13.36 -25.30 8.15
CA ALA A 285 -13.86 -24.48 9.23
C ALA A 285 -12.83 -23.40 9.61
N GLN A 286 -11.55 -23.79 9.72
CA GLN A 286 -10.46 -22.87 9.98
C GLN A 286 -10.25 -21.89 8.82
N ALA A 287 -10.32 -22.37 7.58
CA ALA A 287 -10.30 -21.53 6.39
C ALA A 287 -11.43 -20.50 6.39
N ALA A 288 -12.65 -20.89 6.76
CA ALA A 288 -13.79 -19.98 6.89
C ALA A 288 -13.59 -18.95 8.02
N ALA A 289 -13.05 -19.36 9.17
CA ALA A 289 -12.78 -18.46 10.30
C ALA A 289 -11.75 -17.38 9.94
N ILE A 290 -10.65 -17.76 9.28
CA ILE A 290 -9.64 -16.82 8.80
C ILE A 290 -10.22 -15.94 7.69
N SER A 291 -10.92 -16.53 6.71
CA SER A 291 -11.53 -15.78 5.59
C SER A 291 -12.57 -14.75 6.05
N ALA A 292 -13.33 -15.04 7.11
CA ALA A 292 -14.26 -14.08 7.70
C ALA A 292 -13.54 -12.84 8.26
N LYS A 293 -12.34 -12.99 8.82
CA LYS A 293 -11.50 -11.87 9.25
C LYS A 293 -10.90 -11.09 8.08
N LEU A 294 -10.61 -11.77 6.97
CA LEU A 294 -10.04 -11.16 5.76
C LEU A 294 -11.09 -10.63 4.78
N ALA A 295 -12.38 -10.74 5.11
CA ALA A 295 -13.47 -10.48 4.16
C ALA A 295 -13.46 -9.03 3.63
N CYS A 296 -13.26 -8.06 4.52
CA CYS A 296 -13.28 -6.64 4.19
C CYS A 296 -12.85 -5.79 5.41
N ASN A 297 -12.77 -4.47 5.20
CA ASN A 297 -12.33 -3.50 6.19
C ASN A 297 -13.45 -2.56 6.67
N ILE A 298 -14.18 -1.94 5.73
CA ILE A 298 -15.27 -1.00 6.03
C ILE A 298 -16.61 -1.72 5.88
N PRO A 299 -17.31 -2.02 7.00
CA PRO A 299 -18.61 -2.70 6.99
C PRO A 299 -19.60 -2.08 6.02
N GLY A 300 -20.37 -2.93 5.32
CA GLY A 300 -21.35 -2.51 4.32
C GLY A 300 -20.76 -2.05 2.97
N THR A 301 -19.43 -1.99 2.82
CA THR A 301 -18.77 -1.58 1.57
C THR A 301 -17.70 -2.61 1.17
N PRO A 302 -17.83 -3.32 0.04
CA PRO A 302 -19.05 -3.53 -0.74
C PRO A 302 -20.12 -4.30 0.06
N THR A 303 -21.34 -4.35 -0.48
CA THR A 303 -22.49 -5.05 0.12
C THR A 303 -22.14 -6.50 0.50
N GLY A 304 -22.44 -6.90 1.74
CA GLY A 304 -22.06 -8.20 2.31
C GLY A 304 -20.85 -8.16 3.26
N CYS A 305 -20.15 -7.03 3.33
CA CYS A 305 -19.09 -6.81 4.31
C CYS A 305 -19.64 -6.69 5.75
N THR A 306 -19.13 -7.52 6.66
CA THR A 306 -19.59 -7.58 8.06
C THR A 306 -18.59 -6.93 9.04
N ASN A 307 -19.04 -6.65 10.26
CA ASN A 307 -18.19 -6.13 11.35
C ASN A 307 -17.10 -7.12 11.82
N ALA A 308 -17.09 -8.35 11.32
CA ALA A 308 -16.11 -9.36 11.70
C ALA A 308 -14.73 -9.12 11.07
N GLY A 309 -14.67 -8.39 9.95
CA GLY A 309 -13.45 -8.11 9.20
C GLY A 309 -12.42 -7.30 9.99
N LEU A 310 -11.14 -7.54 9.71
CA LEU A 310 -10.04 -6.75 10.26
C LEU A 310 -10.10 -5.33 9.73
N LYS A 311 -9.94 -4.37 10.62
CA LYS A 311 -10.00 -2.93 10.32
C LYS A 311 -8.58 -2.41 10.14
N ASN A 312 -8.36 -1.51 9.19
CA ASN A 312 -7.10 -0.79 9.06
C ASN A 312 -7.19 0.45 9.95
N ALA A 313 -6.37 0.50 10.98
CA ALA A 313 -6.29 1.62 11.90
C ALA A 313 -5.09 1.46 12.84
N GLY A 314 -4.59 2.58 13.36
CA GLY A 314 -3.48 2.58 14.30
C GLY A 314 -2.13 2.70 13.61
N LEU A 315 -1.11 2.82 14.46
CA LEU A 315 0.31 2.83 14.08
C LEU A 315 0.83 1.39 13.89
N THR A 316 2.09 1.26 13.46
CA THR A 316 2.73 -0.02 13.07
C THR A 316 3.71 -0.52 14.14
N PRO A 317 3.27 -1.20 15.21
CA PRO A 317 4.14 -1.69 16.27
C PRO A 317 4.74 -3.06 15.91
N LEU A 318 5.57 -3.08 14.87
CA LEU A 318 6.06 -4.31 14.27
C LEU A 318 6.83 -5.20 15.26
N GLU A 319 7.76 -4.59 16.02
CA GLU A 319 8.58 -5.30 17.00
C GLU A 319 7.71 -5.98 18.08
N GLY A 320 6.76 -5.25 18.66
CA GLY A 320 5.97 -5.77 19.77
C GLY A 320 4.97 -6.85 19.33
N THR A 321 4.50 -6.79 18.08
CA THR A 321 3.68 -7.86 17.48
C THR A 321 4.48 -9.16 17.30
N LEU A 322 5.73 -9.06 16.84
CA LEU A 322 6.62 -10.23 16.76
C LEU A 322 6.96 -10.80 18.15
N LEU A 323 7.04 -9.94 19.17
CA LEU A 323 7.18 -10.40 20.55
C LEU A 323 5.92 -11.17 21.02
N THR A 324 4.70 -10.73 20.67
CA THR A 324 3.48 -11.52 20.93
C THR A 324 3.54 -12.88 20.24
N ALA A 325 3.93 -12.93 18.96
CA ALA A 325 4.07 -14.19 18.23
C ALA A 325 5.09 -15.14 18.88
N LYS A 326 6.23 -14.60 19.35
CA LYS A 326 7.24 -15.36 20.10
C LYS A 326 6.65 -15.97 21.38
N ASP A 327 5.93 -15.17 22.16
CA ASP A 327 5.35 -15.64 23.42
C ASP A 327 4.22 -16.65 23.17
N TYR A 328 3.45 -16.45 22.10
CA TYR A 328 2.41 -17.38 21.65
C TYR A 328 2.99 -18.76 21.31
N PHE A 329 4.08 -18.83 20.53
CA PHE A 329 4.73 -20.11 20.21
C PHE A 329 5.44 -20.77 21.40
N LYS A 330 5.83 -20.00 22.43
CA LYS A 330 6.42 -20.55 23.67
C LYS A 330 5.39 -21.25 24.56
N GLY A 331 4.09 -21.02 24.36
CA GLY A 331 3.03 -21.64 25.16
C GLY A 331 2.81 -21.01 26.54
N THR A 332 3.46 -19.88 26.83
CA THR A 332 3.38 -19.20 28.15
C THR A 332 2.55 -17.92 28.12
N TRP A 333 1.93 -17.60 26.98
CA TRP A 333 1.18 -16.37 26.78
C TRP A 333 -0.28 -16.52 27.24
N ASN A 334 -0.76 -15.57 28.05
CA ASN A 334 -2.10 -15.63 28.66
C ASN A 334 -2.84 -14.27 28.68
N ASN A 335 -2.47 -13.33 27.81
CA ASN A 335 -3.01 -11.98 27.83
C ASN A 335 -4.30 -11.85 26.99
N ALA A 336 -5.46 -11.78 27.66
CA ALA A 336 -6.76 -11.65 27.01
C ALA A 336 -6.89 -10.39 26.13
N ALA A 337 -6.18 -9.30 26.47
CA ALA A 337 -6.20 -8.06 25.68
C ALA A 337 -5.47 -8.20 24.33
N GLU A 338 -4.64 -9.23 24.18
CA GLU A 338 -3.95 -9.61 22.95
C GLU A 338 -4.68 -10.77 22.23
N GLY A 339 -5.92 -11.12 22.63
CA GLY A 339 -6.73 -12.16 21.98
C GLY A 339 -6.53 -13.57 22.54
N TYR A 340 -5.89 -13.71 23.71
CA TYR A 340 -5.78 -15.00 24.38
C TYR A 340 -7.14 -15.53 24.84
N THR A 341 -7.35 -16.83 24.65
CA THR A 341 -8.42 -17.61 25.29
C THR A 341 -7.83 -18.94 25.73
N GLU A 342 -8.46 -19.66 26.67
CA GLU A 342 -7.98 -20.99 27.06
C GLU A 342 -7.94 -21.97 25.88
N SER A 343 -8.84 -21.81 24.90
CA SER A 343 -8.90 -22.63 23.67
C SER A 343 -7.72 -22.43 22.70
N THR A 344 -6.85 -21.46 22.99
CA THR A 344 -5.65 -21.18 22.21
C THR A 344 -4.61 -22.30 22.33
N TYR A 345 -4.63 -23.06 23.43
CA TYR A 345 -3.70 -24.14 23.72
C TYR A 345 -4.41 -25.47 24.05
N PRO A 346 -3.74 -26.63 23.88
CA PRO A 346 -2.41 -26.78 23.28
C PRO A 346 -2.41 -26.46 21.78
N LEU A 347 -1.26 -26.02 21.26
CA LEU A 347 -1.10 -25.90 19.81
C LEU A 347 -1.19 -27.29 19.16
N PRO A 348 -1.67 -27.40 17.91
CA PRO A 348 -1.62 -28.65 17.17
C PRO A 348 -0.21 -29.25 17.15
N THR A 349 -0.10 -30.57 17.18
CA THR A 349 1.19 -31.28 17.13
C THR A 349 1.93 -30.95 15.84
N THR A 350 3.18 -30.47 15.98
CA THR A 350 3.97 -29.94 14.87
C THR A 350 5.07 -30.90 14.43
N CYS A 351 5.56 -30.79 13.20
CA CYS A 351 6.82 -31.40 12.75
C CYS A 351 8.08 -30.73 13.33
N LYS A 352 7.98 -30.15 14.54
CA LYS A 352 8.99 -29.30 15.22
C LYS A 352 9.29 -27.97 14.53
N HIS A 353 8.43 -27.51 13.62
CA HIS A 353 8.60 -26.24 12.91
C HIS A 353 7.41 -25.30 13.12
N ASN A 354 7.74 -24.07 13.57
CA ASN A 354 6.82 -22.96 13.75
C ASN A 354 7.30 -21.80 12.87
N TYR A 355 6.42 -21.21 12.09
CA TYR A 355 6.73 -20.12 11.17
C TYR A 355 5.82 -18.93 11.41
N VAL A 356 6.38 -17.73 11.20
CA VAL A 356 5.63 -16.49 11.07
C VAL A 356 5.74 -16.05 9.62
N ILE A 357 4.60 -15.75 8.99
CA ILE A 357 4.55 -15.05 7.71
C ILE A 357 3.96 -13.67 7.99
N LEU A 358 4.77 -12.65 7.80
CA LEU A 358 4.40 -11.25 8.02
C LEU A 358 4.08 -10.59 6.67
N LEU A 359 2.90 -9.99 6.57
CA LEU A 359 2.49 -9.17 5.45
C LEU A 359 2.37 -7.73 5.93
N THR A 360 3.36 -6.91 5.60
CA THR A 360 3.50 -5.51 6.03
C THR A 360 3.97 -4.64 4.89
N ASP A 361 3.71 -3.34 4.98
CA ASP A 361 4.30 -2.33 4.10
C ASP A 361 5.70 -1.87 4.55
N GLY A 362 6.18 -2.39 5.68
CA GLY A 362 7.53 -2.16 6.17
C GLY A 362 7.76 -0.78 6.79
N LEU A 363 6.69 -0.06 7.17
CA LEU A 363 6.75 1.27 7.76
C LEU A 363 6.47 1.24 9.27
N PRO A 364 7.44 0.86 10.13
CA PRO A 364 7.26 0.97 11.57
C PRO A 364 7.15 2.45 11.97
N SER A 365 6.01 2.83 12.55
CA SER A 365 5.73 4.19 13.01
C SER A 365 5.78 4.34 14.54
N THR A 366 6.04 3.26 15.26
CA THR A 366 6.10 3.25 16.73
C THR A 366 6.95 2.10 17.26
N ASN A 367 7.39 2.20 18.52
CA ASN A 367 8.15 1.13 19.19
C ASN A 367 7.27 -0.06 19.62
N LYS A 368 7.88 -1.08 20.24
CA LYS A 368 7.19 -2.28 20.76
C LYS A 368 6.06 -2.04 21.77
N ASN A 369 6.00 -0.86 22.38
CA ASN A 369 4.97 -0.47 23.35
C ASN A 369 3.90 0.42 22.72
N GLY A 370 4.05 0.79 21.45
CA GLY A 370 3.09 1.64 20.75
C GLY A 370 3.24 3.13 21.06
N VAL A 371 4.43 3.55 21.51
CA VAL A 371 4.83 4.96 21.70
C VAL A 371 5.72 5.44 20.58
#